data_AF-A0A100XY09-F1
#
_entry.id   AF-A0A100XY09-F1
#
_cell.length_a   1.000
_cell.length_b   1.000
_cell.length_c   1.000
_cell.angle_alpha   90.00
_cell.angle_beta   90.00
_cell.angle_gamma   90.00
#
_symmetry.space_group_name_H-M   'P 1'
#
loop_
_entity.id
_entity.type
_entity.pdbx_description
1 polymer ?
#
loop_
_entity_poly.entity_id
_entity_poly.type
_entity_poly.pdbx_seq_one_letter_code
_entity_poly.pdbx_strand_id
1 'polypeptide(L)'
;MGDCYDVVAVFERPWKEVVDELDRQFGLVKDTEHGLDEWYEHYDTRGFKLVFKGKTKNIILKTIRPERYVGVGFWIEVFSKSEITIVDFGTCTSKFWDVSSKELVEFFEKLTNAGAVIITGYVYGSERFEEIFGEWDQFLVYEWLEKALKHEKLEILPSGVTVVKDNLLPIEDGLYELVEIPWMEEKEYVLIKSLDGYKILVSVWGSDLTYEDSYRELLEDKAWFSQDMTAVIFGRIGKRVKDEFLVKRAEEYFKAQVGEVSGESDKGQTR
;
A
#
# COMPACT_ATOMS: atom_id res chain seq x y z
N MET A 1 -8.83 21.71 -4.27
CA MET A 1 -7.63 21.02 -4.78
C MET A 1 -8.02 19.57 -4.90
N GLY A 2 -7.62 18.87 -5.97
CA GLY A 2 -7.89 17.43 -6.04
C GLY A 2 -6.99 16.72 -5.06
N ASP A 3 -7.53 15.76 -4.31
CA ASP A 3 -6.74 14.95 -3.40
C ASP A 3 -5.68 14.19 -4.22
N CYS A 4 -4.41 14.25 -3.80
CA CYS A 4 -3.36 13.44 -4.39
C CYS A 4 -3.27 12.14 -3.59
N TYR A 5 -3.33 11.03 -4.32
CA TYR A 5 -3.33 9.68 -3.78
C TYR A 5 -2.03 9.01 -4.17
N ASP A 6 -1.32 8.57 -3.15
CA ASP A 6 0.08 8.24 -3.26
C ASP A 6 0.28 6.81 -2.74
N VAL A 7 1.00 6.00 -3.53
CA VAL A 7 1.47 4.68 -3.11
C VAL A 7 2.96 4.78 -2.86
N VAL A 8 3.37 4.42 -1.66
CA VAL A 8 4.74 4.51 -1.17
C VAL A 8 5.34 3.12 -1.11
N ALA A 9 6.50 2.94 -1.76
CA ALA A 9 7.32 1.76 -1.62
C ALA A 9 8.64 2.12 -0.92
N VAL A 10 8.99 1.36 0.12
CA VAL A 10 10.20 1.57 0.92
C VAL A 10 11.22 0.48 0.61
N PHE A 11 12.49 0.87 0.49
CA PHE A 11 13.62 -0.01 0.17
C PHE A 11 14.77 0.23 1.15
N GLU A 12 15.40 -0.86 1.63
CA GLU A 12 16.64 -0.82 2.42
C GLU A 12 17.87 -0.92 1.50
N ARG A 13 17.92 -0.07 0.48
CA ARG A 13 18.97 -0.04 -0.55
C ARG A 13 19.28 1.40 -0.97
N PRO A 14 20.51 1.68 -1.46
CA PRO A 14 20.85 2.98 -2.01
C PRO A 14 19.97 3.37 -3.19
N TRP A 15 19.58 4.65 -3.26
CA TRP A 15 18.60 5.14 -4.24
C TRP A 15 18.98 4.88 -5.70
N LYS A 16 20.29 4.86 -6.03
CA LYS A 16 20.75 4.58 -7.40
C LYS A 16 20.35 3.19 -7.84
N GLU A 17 20.58 2.20 -6.99
CA GLU A 17 20.23 0.82 -7.30
C GLU A 17 18.72 0.63 -7.43
N VAL A 18 17.95 1.33 -6.60
CA VAL A 18 16.49 1.32 -6.67
C VAL A 18 16.01 1.96 -7.98
N VAL A 19 16.53 3.13 -8.34
CA VAL A 19 16.18 3.80 -9.61
C VAL A 19 16.54 2.95 -10.82
N ASP A 20 17.73 2.34 -10.84
CA ASP A 20 18.18 1.47 -11.94
C ASP A 20 17.25 0.25 -12.09
N GLU A 21 16.84 -0.36 -10.97
CA GLU A 21 15.92 -1.49 -10.97
C GLU A 21 14.50 -1.10 -11.40
N LEU A 22 14.01 0.05 -10.94
CA LEU A 22 12.72 0.58 -11.37
C LEU A 22 12.72 0.97 -12.85
N ASP A 23 13.82 1.51 -13.39
CA ASP A 23 13.97 1.76 -14.83
C ASP A 23 13.90 0.47 -15.64
N ARG A 24 14.59 -0.58 -15.17
CA ARG A 24 14.53 -1.91 -15.79
C ARG A 24 13.10 -2.48 -15.82
N GLN A 25 12.34 -2.34 -14.74
CA GLN A 25 11.00 -2.92 -14.64
C GLN A 25 9.91 -2.06 -15.29
N PHE A 26 9.98 -0.74 -15.11
CA PHE A 26 8.88 0.18 -15.39
C PHE A 26 9.19 1.20 -16.48
N GLY A 27 10.45 1.32 -16.92
CA GLY A 27 10.90 2.33 -17.87
C GLY A 27 10.67 3.73 -17.33
N LEU A 28 11.71 4.36 -16.80
CA LEU A 28 11.60 5.69 -16.21
C LEU A 28 11.89 6.79 -17.23
N VAL A 29 11.18 7.90 -17.09
CA VAL A 29 11.42 9.14 -17.81
C VAL A 29 11.65 10.21 -16.78
N LYS A 30 12.87 10.73 -16.74
CA LYS A 30 13.19 11.85 -15.87
C LYS A 30 12.36 13.07 -16.28
N ASP A 31 11.81 13.77 -15.31
CA ASP A 31 11.24 15.09 -15.54
C ASP A 31 12.40 16.08 -15.74
N THR A 32 12.45 16.71 -16.92
CA THR A 32 13.48 17.69 -17.29
C THR A 32 12.91 19.11 -17.38
N GLU A 33 11.60 19.26 -17.27
CA GLU A 33 10.91 20.55 -17.41
C GLU A 33 10.93 21.35 -16.11
N HIS A 34 10.93 20.64 -14.99
CA HIS A 34 11.08 21.19 -13.65
C HIS A 34 12.35 20.57 -13.04
N GLY A 35 13.18 21.38 -12.37
CA GLY A 35 14.36 20.86 -11.67
C GLY A 35 13.98 19.88 -10.55
N LEU A 36 14.94 19.45 -9.72
CA LEU A 36 14.56 18.95 -8.39
C LEU A 36 13.84 20.13 -7.71
N ASP A 37 12.53 20.04 -7.51
CA ASP A 37 11.65 21.19 -7.28
C ASP A 37 12.19 22.15 -6.21
N GLU A 38 12.26 23.45 -6.55
CA GLU A 38 12.58 24.53 -5.60
C GLU A 38 11.63 24.53 -4.39
N TRP A 39 10.43 23.96 -4.54
CA TRP A 39 9.47 23.79 -3.44
C TRP A 39 10.03 22.97 -2.27
N TYR A 40 10.88 21.97 -2.53
CA TYR A 40 11.51 21.17 -1.46
C TYR A 40 12.60 21.92 -0.71
N GLU A 41 13.15 23.01 -1.26
CA GLU A 41 14.15 23.83 -0.56
C GLU A 41 13.55 24.56 0.66
N HIS A 42 12.23 24.72 0.67
CA HIS A 42 11.50 25.44 1.71
C HIS A 42 10.57 24.56 2.55
N TYR A 43 10.50 23.25 2.27
CA TYR A 43 9.70 22.29 3.03
C TYR A 43 10.54 21.63 4.14
N ASP A 44 9.92 21.32 5.30
CA ASP A 44 10.57 20.43 6.27
C ASP A 44 10.49 18.99 5.75
N THR A 45 11.52 18.56 5.03
CA THR A 45 11.55 17.20 4.47
C THR A 45 11.92 16.13 5.50
N ARG A 46 12.05 16.49 6.79
CA ARG A 46 12.52 15.59 7.85
C ARG A 46 13.83 14.88 7.52
N GLY A 47 14.69 15.55 6.72
CA GLY A 47 15.99 15.04 6.27
C GLY A 47 15.92 14.10 5.05
N PHE A 48 14.75 13.86 4.46
CA PHE A 48 14.64 13.16 3.19
C PHE A 48 15.04 14.08 2.03
N LYS A 49 15.92 13.58 1.17
CA LYS A 49 16.38 14.32 -0.01
C LYS A 49 15.69 13.77 -1.25
N LEU A 50 15.04 14.63 -2.04
CA LEU A 50 14.59 14.27 -3.38
C LEU A 50 15.82 14.02 -4.27
N VAL A 51 15.93 12.81 -4.81
CA VAL A 51 17.06 12.36 -5.64
C VAL A 51 16.67 12.03 -7.07
N PHE A 52 15.39 11.73 -7.32
CA PHE A 52 14.85 11.53 -8.65
C PHE A 52 13.39 11.99 -8.70
N LYS A 53 13.00 12.59 -9.83
CA LYS A 53 11.62 12.93 -10.17
C LYS A 53 11.37 12.58 -11.64
N GLY A 54 10.24 11.96 -11.93
CA GLY A 54 9.94 11.52 -13.29
C GLY A 54 8.61 10.83 -13.44
N LYS A 55 8.49 10.03 -14.49
CA LYS A 55 7.31 9.21 -14.79
C LYS A 55 7.68 7.79 -15.14
N THR A 56 6.77 6.86 -14.90
CA THR A 56 6.84 5.50 -15.45
C THR A 56 6.27 5.43 -16.89
N LYS A 57 6.82 4.56 -17.74
CA LYS A 57 6.34 4.32 -19.12
C LYS A 57 5.57 3.03 -19.26
N ASN A 58 6.01 1.99 -18.56
CA ASN A 58 5.61 0.60 -18.80
C ASN A 58 4.66 0.06 -17.72
N ILE A 59 3.92 0.94 -17.03
CA ILE A 59 2.86 0.51 -16.11
C ILE A 59 1.51 0.80 -16.76
N ILE A 60 0.73 -0.27 -16.94
CA ILE A 60 -0.65 -0.22 -17.38
C ILE A 60 -1.43 -1.04 -16.36
N LEU A 61 -2.29 -0.39 -15.56
CA LEU A 61 -3.16 -1.06 -14.60
C LEU A 61 -4.58 -1.07 -15.15
N LYS A 62 -5.23 -2.24 -15.18
CA LYS A 62 -6.64 -2.29 -15.57
C LYS A 62 -7.53 -1.81 -14.43
N THR A 63 -8.54 -1.03 -14.81
CA THR A 63 -9.55 -0.52 -13.90
C THR A 63 -10.84 -1.34 -13.97
N ILE A 64 -11.72 -1.14 -13.00
CA ILE A 64 -13.09 -1.71 -13.01
C ILE A 64 -14.00 -1.07 -14.05
N ARG A 65 -13.57 0.04 -14.69
CA ARG A 65 -14.28 0.76 -15.74
C ARG A 65 -13.50 0.65 -17.06
N PRO A 66 -13.82 -0.31 -17.95
CA PRO A 66 -13.00 -0.61 -19.13
C PRO A 66 -12.85 0.58 -20.10
N GLU A 67 -13.76 1.55 -20.10
CA GLU A 67 -13.64 2.81 -20.86
C GLU A 67 -12.70 3.85 -20.22
N ARG A 68 -12.21 3.60 -19.00
CA ARG A 68 -11.24 4.43 -18.28
C ARG A 68 -9.96 3.64 -18.04
N TYR A 69 -9.18 3.43 -19.08
CA TYR A 69 -7.80 3.02 -18.87
C TYR A 69 -7.08 4.11 -18.07
N VAL A 70 -6.51 3.76 -16.92
CA VAL A 70 -5.39 4.51 -16.36
C VAL A 70 -4.15 4.13 -17.18
N GLY A 71 -4.20 4.48 -18.47
CA GLY A 71 -3.04 4.45 -19.36
C GLY A 71 -2.28 5.74 -19.17
N VAL A 72 -1.80 6.00 -17.94
CA VAL A 72 -1.07 7.22 -17.63
C VAL A 72 0.08 6.85 -16.73
N GLY A 73 1.31 7.08 -17.21
CA GLY A 73 2.52 6.95 -16.41
C GLY A 73 2.35 7.62 -15.06
N PHE A 74 2.66 6.87 -14.00
CA PHE A 74 2.69 7.38 -12.64
C PHE A 74 3.77 8.44 -12.55
N TRP A 75 3.47 9.57 -11.94
CA TRP A 75 4.54 10.43 -11.46
C TRP A 75 5.26 9.68 -10.35
N ILE A 76 6.58 9.73 -10.38
CA ILE A 76 7.38 9.14 -9.32
C ILE A 76 8.33 10.15 -8.75
N GLU A 77 8.44 10.13 -7.44
CA GLU A 77 9.41 10.90 -6.68
C GLU A 77 10.19 9.92 -5.80
N VAL A 78 11.51 10.00 -5.88
CA VAL A 78 12.40 9.13 -5.10
C VAL A 78 13.11 9.99 -4.09
N PHE A 79 12.91 9.63 -2.82
CA PHE A 79 13.54 10.25 -1.68
C PHE A 79 14.56 9.30 -1.07
N SER A 80 15.67 9.87 -0.61
CA SER A 80 16.71 9.11 0.07
C SER A 80 17.03 9.74 1.41
N LYS A 81 17.15 8.89 2.44
CA LYS A 81 17.62 9.25 3.77
C LYS A 81 18.37 8.07 4.36
N SER A 82 19.65 8.26 4.67
CA SER A 82 20.52 7.17 5.16
C SER A 82 20.55 5.99 4.16
N GLU A 83 20.40 4.75 4.65
CA GLU A 83 20.32 3.52 3.84
C GLU A 83 18.91 3.22 3.32
N ILE A 84 17.96 4.13 3.52
CA ILE A 84 16.57 3.95 3.09
C ILE A 84 16.30 4.80 1.86
N THR A 85 15.61 4.18 0.91
CA THR A 85 15.04 4.84 -0.26
C THR A 85 13.52 4.69 -0.22
N ILE A 86 12.83 5.80 -0.38
CA ILE A 86 11.37 5.85 -0.51
C ILE A 86 11.04 6.23 -1.94
N VAL A 87 10.12 5.49 -2.53
CA VAL A 87 9.59 5.76 -3.86
C VAL A 87 8.11 6.05 -3.70
N ASP A 88 7.74 7.27 -3.99
CA ASP A 88 6.36 7.73 -4.01
C ASP A 88 5.82 7.69 -5.44
N PHE A 89 4.78 6.88 -5.66
CA PHE A 89 4.04 6.78 -6.90
C PHE A 89 2.80 7.66 -6.82
N GLY A 90 2.97 8.93 -7.16
CA GLY A 90 1.91 9.91 -6.98
C GLY A 90 0.95 10.08 -8.15
N THR A 91 -0.34 10.25 -7.82
CA THR A 91 -1.37 10.62 -8.79
C THR A 91 -2.34 11.68 -8.24
N CYS A 92 -2.23 12.92 -8.73
CA CYS A 92 -3.16 13.99 -8.33
C CYS A 92 -4.57 13.92 -8.98
N THR A 93 -5.10 12.71 -9.23
CA THR A 93 -6.35 12.51 -9.99
C THR A 93 -7.08 11.19 -9.65
N SER A 94 -7.02 10.68 -8.42
CA SER A 94 -7.72 9.44 -7.99
C SER A 94 -7.52 8.22 -8.88
N LYS A 95 -6.39 8.15 -9.60
CA LYS A 95 -6.14 7.12 -10.61
C LYS A 95 -6.03 5.72 -10.00
N PHE A 96 -5.60 5.62 -8.74
CA PHE A 96 -5.57 4.34 -8.05
C PHE A 96 -6.96 3.81 -7.71
N TRP A 97 -7.93 4.65 -7.33
CA TRP A 97 -9.23 4.21 -6.80
C TRP A 97 -10.10 3.36 -7.73
N ASP A 98 -9.89 3.47 -9.05
CA ASP A 98 -10.62 2.66 -10.03
C ASP A 98 -9.82 1.40 -10.42
N VAL A 99 -8.56 1.23 -9.98
CA VAL A 99 -7.72 0.07 -10.30
C VAL A 99 -8.31 -1.17 -9.65
N SER A 100 -8.47 -2.25 -10.43
CA SER A 100 -8.97 -3.49 -9.84
C SER A 100 -7.98 -4.04 -8.80
N SER A 101 -8.49 -4.57 -7.69
CA SER A 101 -7.71 -5.13 -6.58
C SER A 101 -6.70 -6.17 -7.06
N LYS A 102 -7.07 -7.01 -8.04
CA LYS A 102 -6.15 -7.96 -8.68
C LYS A 102 -4.96 -7.27 -9.35
N GLU A 103 -5.20 -6.26 -10.18
CA GLU A 103 -4.13 -5.52 -10.89
C GLU A 103 -3.26 -4.72 -9.92
N LEU A 104 -3.84 -4.25 -8.81
CA LEU A 104 -3.10 -3.60 -7.74
C LEU A 104 -2.14 -4.58 -7.05
N VAL A 105 -2.58 -5.82 -6.77
CA VAL A 105 -1.71 -6.86 -6.21
C VAL A 105 -0.60 -7.25 -7.19
N GLU A 106 -0.91 -7.41 -8.48
CA GLU A 106 0.11 -7.64 -9.52
C GLU A 106 1.13 -6.47 -9.62
N PHE A 107 0.70 -5.25 -9.35
CA PHE A 107 1.61 -4.09 -9.23
C PHE A 107 2.50 -4.19 -8.00
N PHE A 108 1.94 -4.56 -6.84
CA PHE A 108 2.73 -4.78 -5.63
C PHE A 108 3.76 -5.91 -5.81
N GLU A 109 3.41 -6.99 -6.49
CA GLU A 109 4.34 -8.08 -6.82
C GLU A 109 5.54 -7.59 -7.62
N LYS A 110 5.37 -6.63 -8.55
CA LYS A 110 6.51 -6.04 -9.26
C LYS A 110 7.42 -5.24 -8.32
N LEU A 111 6.83 -4.47 -7.40
CA LEU A 111 7.57 -3.71 -6.40
C LEU A 111 8.31 -4.61 -5.40
N THR A 112 7.67 -5.68 -4.93
CA THR A 112 8.32 -6.67 -4.05
C THR A 112 9.45 -7.41 -4.76
N ASN A 113 9.27 -7.73 -6.05
CA ASN A 113 10.33 -8.28 -6.91
C ASN A 113 11.49 -7.29 -7.14
N ALA A 114 11.21 -5.97 -7.15
CA ALA A 114 12.24 -4.93 -7.15
C ALA A 114 12.97 -4.79 -5.80
N GLY A 115 12.46 -5.45 -4.74
CA GLY A 115 13.03 -5.46 -3.40
C GLY A 115 12.40 -4.46 -2.43
N ALA A 116 11.18 -3.99 -2.69
CA ALA A 116 10.44 -3.18 -1.73
C ALA A 116 10.18 -4.01 -0.46
N VAL A 117 10.39 -3.44 0.71
CA VAL A 117 10.20 -4.11 2.01
C VAL A 117 8.88 -3.76 2.68
N ILE A 118 8.35 -2.56 2.39
CA ILE A 118 7.02 -2.09 2.81
C ILE A 118 6.40 -1.36 1.62
N ILE A 119 5.13 -1.60 1.36
CA ILE A 119 4.30 -0.86 0.41
C ILE A 119 3.03 -0.43 1.15
N THR A 120 2.72 0.86 1.13
CA THR A 120 1.57 1.49 1.83
C THR A 120 1.06 2.63 0.97
N GLY A 121 -0.12 3.17 1.24
CA GLY A 121 -0.59 4.38 0.59
C GLY A 121 -1.06 5.44 1.58
N TYR A 122 -1.26 6.64 1.06
CA TYR A 122 -1.80 7.74 1.82
C TYR A 122 -2.53 8.72 0.91
N VAL A 123 -3.37 9.57 1.51
CA VAL A 123 -3.94 10.74 0.84
C VAL A 123 -3.25 11.98 1.38
N TYR A 124 -2.55 12.71 0.52
CA TYR A 124 -2.00 14.00 0.88
C TYR A 124 -3.14 14.94 1.28
N GLY A 125 -2.99 15.62 2.41
CA GLY A 125 -4.04 16.54 2.86
C GLY A 125 -5.28 15.83 3.42
N SER A 126 -5.16 14.62 3.97
CA SER A 126 -6.24 13.95 4.71
C SER A 126 -6.31 14.42 6.16
N GLU A 127 -7.51 14.69 6.68
CA GLU A 127 -7.74 15.11 8.08
C GLU A 127 -7.13 14.13 9.10
N ARG A 128 -7.10 12.83 8.78
CA ARG A 128 -6.46 11.79 9.60
C ARG A 128 -4.96 12.07 9.82
N PHE A 129 -4.25 12.70 8.88
CA PHE A 129 -2.83 13.06 9.10
C PHE A 129 -2.67 14.04 10.25
N GLU A 130 -3.50 15.09 10.27
CA GLU A 130 -3.47 16.09 11.34
C GLU A 130 -3.87 15.46 12.68
N GLU A 131 -4.85 14.55 12.71
CA GLU A 131 -5.23 13.84 13.95
C GLU A 131 -4.10 12.97 14.50
N ILE A 132 -3.38 12.25 13.63
CA ILE A 132 -2.34 11.29 14.03
C ILE A 132 -1.03 12.01 14.37
N PHE A 133 -0.64 12.98 13.55
CA PHE A 133 0.68 13.59 13.62
C PHE A 133 0.69 15.07 14.05
N GLY A 134 -0.47 15.72 14.11
CA GLY A 134 -0.60 17.15 14.44
C GLY A 134 -0.26 18.10 13.28
N GLU A 135 0.11 17.57 12.11
CA GLU A 135 0.57 18.32 10.94
C GLU A 135 0.17 17.59 9.65
N TRP A 136 0.02 18.33 8.55
CA TRP A 136 -0.39 17.83 7.22
C TRP A 136 0.81 17.42 6.35
N ASP A 137 1.89 16.96 6.96
CA ASP A 137 3.17 16.72 6.29
C ASP A 137 3.39 15.22 5.99
N GLN A 138 3.46 14.88 4.71
CA GLN A 138 3.71 13.51 4.24
C GLN A 138 5.05 12.93 4.75
N PHE A 139 6.05 13.77 5.01
CA PHE A 139 7.35 13.31 5.51
C PHE A 139 7.27 12.71 6.93
N LEU A 140 6.16 12.92 7.65
CA LEU A 140 5.88 12.25 8.92
C LEU A 140 5.61 10.75 8.73
N VAL A 141 4.92 10.35 7.66
CA VAL A 141 4.77 8.94 7.28
C VAL A 141 6.12 8.35 6.90
N TYR A 142 6.96 9.10 6.18
CA TYR A 142 8.28 8.62 5.77
C TYR A 142 9.21 8.41 6.96
N GLU A 143 9.20 9.33 7.92
CA GLU A 143 9.96 9.18 9.15
C GLU A 143 9.44 8.00 9.99
N TRP A 144 8.12 7.82 10.04
CA TRP A 144 7.51 6.68 10.72
C TRP A 144 7.93 5.34 10.08
N LEU A 145 7.89 5.24 8.76
CA LEU A 145 8.35 4.06 8.00
C LEU A 145 9.85 3.78 8.24
N GLU A 146 10.69 4.81 8.24
CA GLU A 146 12.11 4.68 8.60
C GLU A 146 12.29 4.14 10.02
N LYS A 147 11.51 4.63 10.99
CA LYS A 147 11.55 4.14 12.39
C LYS A 147 11.09 2.70 12.48
N ALA A 148 10.00 2.32 11.79
CA ALA A 148 9.48 0.96 11.77
C ALA A 148 10.53 -0.05 11.26
N LEU A 149 11.27 0.31 10.20
CA LEU A 149 12.36 -0.52 9.69
C LEU A 149 13.54 -0.64 10.67
N LYS A 150 13.94 0.45 11.34
CA LYS A 150 14.99 0.41 12.38
C LYS A 150 14.63 -0.48 13.58
N HIS A 151 13.34 -0.63 13.87
CA HIS A 151 12.84 -1.51 14.92
C HIS A 151 12.59 -2.94 14.45
N GLU A 152 12.79 -3.23 13.16
CA GLU A 152 12.60 -4.52 12.49
C GLU A 152 11.22 -5.16 12.75
N LYS A 153 10.22 -4.34 13.08
CA LYS A 153 8.89 -4.83 13.46
C LYS A 153 7.79 -3.82 13.13
N LEU A 154 6.80 -4.29 12.37
CA LEU A 154 5.58 -3.55 12.07
C LEU A 154 4.47 -3.97 13.05
N GLU A 155 4.11 -3.09 13.99
CA GLU A 155 2.99 -3.33 14.93
C GLU A 155 1.73 -2.51 14.61
N ILE A 156 1.88 -1.51 13.74
CA ILE A 156 0.85 -0.55 13.37
C ILE A 156 0.65 -0.66 11.86
N LEU A 157 -0.61 -0.73 11.43
CA LEU A 157 -1.01 -0.73 10.03
C LEU A 157 -1.11 0.73 9.55
N PRO A 158 -0.24 1.18 8.63
CA PRO A 158 -0.24 2.57 8.17
C PRO A 158 -1.45 2.89 7.26
N SER A 159 -1.90 1.93 6.46
CA SER A 159 -3.01 2.10 5.52
C SER A 159 -3.90 0.87 5.38
N GLY A 160 -5.13 1.06 4.88
CA GLY A 160 -6.13 0.01 4.68
C GLY A 160 -5.67 -1.17 3.85
N VAL A 161 -4.74 -0.95 2.92
CA VAL A 161 -3.93 -2.03 2.35
C VAL A 161 -2.47 -1.75 2.59
N THR A 162 -1.73 -2.75 3.07
CA THR A 162 -0.27 -2.67 3.27
C THR A 162 0.36 -3.99 2.86
N VAL A 163 1.47 -3.94 2.12
CA VAL A 163 2.32 -5.10 1.85
C VAL A 163 3.61 -4.95 2.64
N VAL A 164 4.04 -6.01 3.31
CA VAL A 164 5.23 -5.99 4.18
C VAL A 164 6.01 -7.29 4.05
N LYS A 165 7.34 -7.21 4.09
CA LYS A 165 8.20 -8.39 4.09
C LYS A 165 7.95 -9.25 5.33
N ASP A 166 7.91 -10.58 5.17
CA ASP A 166 7.47 -11.51 6.22
C ASP A 166 8.19 -11.35 7.56
N ASN A 167 9.49 -11.05 7.52
CA ASN A 167 10.31 -10.90 8.71
C ASN A 167 9.97 -9.66 9.55
N LEU A 168 9.41 -8.61 8.93
CA LEU A 168 8.97 -7.39 9.62
C LEU A 168 7.62 -7.57 10.32
N LEU A 169 6.84 -8.59 9.94
CA LEU A 169 5.56 -8.92 10.56
C LEU A 169 5.47 -10.42 10.87
N PRO A 170 6.08 -10.91 11.97
CA PRO A 170 6.12 -12.33 12.31
C PRO A 170 4.80 -12.83 12.92
N ILE A 171 3.67 -12.59 12.26
CA ILE A 171 2.32 -12.99 12.65
C ILE A 171 1.74 -13.94 11.60
N GLU A 172 1.09 -15.03 12.00
CA GLU A 172 0.49 -15.99 11.06
C GLU A 172 -0.65 -15.39 10.21
N ASP A 173 -0.97 -16.05 9.10
CA ASP A 173 -2.18 -15.77 8.31
C ASP A 173 -3.44 -15.86 9.18
N GLY A 174 -4.35 -14.91 8.99
CA GLY A 174 -5.65 -14.91 9.66
C GLY A 174 -6.26 -13.52 9.80
N LEU A 175 -7.42 -13.47 10.46
CA LEU A 175 -8.12 -12.24 10.79
C LEU A 175 -7.72 -11.78 12.20
N TYR A 176 -7.40 -10.49 12.35
CA TYR A 176 -6.99 -9.87 13.60
C TYR A 176 -7.83 -8.63 13.88
N GLU A 177 -8.03 -8.32 15.15
CA GLU A 177 -8.61 -7.04 15.56
C GLU A 177 -7.66 -5.91 15.19
N LEU A 178 -8.18 -4.80 14.67
CA LEU A 178 -7.46 -3.56 14.52
C LEU A 178 -7.85 -2.63 15.66
N VAL A 179 -6.93 -2.42 16.59
CA VAL A 179 -7.17 -1.61 17.78
C VAL A 179 -6.94 -0.15 17.41
N GLU A 180 -8.03 0.56 17.15
CA GLU A 180 -8.05 2.01 16.94
C GLU A 180 -8.18 2.79 18.25
N ILE A 181 -8.18 4.11 18.12
CA ILE A 181 -8.33 5.11 19.18
C ILE A 181 -9.62 4.83 20.00
N PRO A 182 -9.61 4.97 21.35
CA PRO A 182 -10.68 4.47 22.25
C PRO A 182 -12.12 4.93 22.01
N TRP A 183 -12.38 5.91 21.15
CA TRP A 183 -13.71 6.53 20.96
C TRP A 183 -14.50 5.97 19.76
N MET A 184 -13.89 5.11 18.94
CA MET A 184 -14.60 4.50 17.81
C MET A 184 -15.35 3.25 18.30
N GLU A 185 -16.69 3.26 18.21
CA GLU A 185 -17.54 2.12 18.60
C GLU A 185 -17.52 1.00 17.55
N GLU A 186 -17.24 1.35 16.31
CA GLU A 186 -17.13 0.41 15.21
C GLU A 186 -15.83 -0.40 15.32
N LYS A 187 -15.95 -1.72 15.17
CA LYS A 187 -14.80 -2.61 15.16
C LYS A 187 -14.24 -2.68 13.75
N GLU A 188 -12.94 -2.47 13.61
CA GLU A 188 -12.21 -2.76 12.38
C GLU A 188 -11.35 -4.00 12.58
N TYR A 189 -11.18 -4.75 11.50
CA TYR A 189 -10.35 -5.94 11.43
C TYR A 189 -9.28 -5.78 10.37
N VAL A 190 -8.21 -6.57 10.49
CA VAL A 190 -7.20 -6.72 9.45
C VAL A 190 -7.03 -8.19 9.11
N LEU A 191 -7.24 -8.52 7.83
CA LEU A 191 -6.93 -9.83 7.29
C LEU A 191 -5.48 -9.83 6.82
N ILE A 192 -4.70 -10.81 7.30
CA ILE A 192 -3.30 -11.00 6.96
C ILE A 192 -3.19 -12.27 6.11
N LYS A 193 -2.61 -12.14 4.91
CA LYS A 193 -2.35 -13.25 3.99
C LYS A 193 -0.91 -13.26 3.50
N SER A 194 -0.30 -14.43 3.46
CA SER A 194 1.03 -14.62 2.88
C SER A 194 1.00 -14.51 1.35
N LEU A 195 2.06 -13.92 0.79
CA LEU A 195 2.33 -13.70 -0.63
C LEU A 195 3.85 -13.80 -0.87
N ASP A 196 4.37 -14.98 -1.20
CA ASP A 196 5.77 -15.24 -1.60
C ASP A 196 6.87 -14.45 -0.86
N GLY A 197 7.00 -14.67 0.45
CA GLY A 197 8.00 -13.99 1.29
C GLY A 197 7.55 -12.62 1.83
N TYR A 198 6.30 -12.25 1.55
CA TYR A 198 5.62 -11.04 2.02
C TYR A 198 4.26 -11.39 2.62
N LYS A 199 3.67 -10.40 3.29
CA LYS A 199 2.29 -10.40 3.75
C LYS A 199 1.56 -9.24 3.12
N ILE A 200 0.35 -9.50 2.68
CA ILE A 200 -0.65 -8.48 2.38
C ILE A 200 -1.61 -8.39 3.56
N LEU A 201 -1.77 -7.17 4.06
CA LEU A 201 -2.66 -6.78 5.13
C LEU A 201 -3.77 -5.96 4.51
N VAL A 202 -5.01 -6.32 4.80
CA VAL A 202 -6.20 -5.65 4.27
C VAL A 202 -7.13 -5.37 5.43
N SER A 203 -7.42 -4.11 5.69
CA SER A 203 -8.40 -3.72 6.69
C SER A 203 -9.83 -3.93 6.16
N VAL A 204 -10.76 -4.13 7.07
CA VAL A 204 -12.18 -4.31 6.75
C VAL A 204 -13.01 -3.98 7.97
N TRP A 205 -14.08 -3.21 7.79
CA TRP A 205 -14.96 -2.85 8.88
C TRP A 205 -15.82 -4.05 9.29
N GLY A 206 -16.10 -4.15 10.59
CA GLY A 206 -16.89 -5.25 11.12
C GLY A 206 -18.32 -5.26 10.61
N SER A 207 -18.88 -4.08 10.31
CA SER A 207 -20.19 -3.92 9.68
C SER A 207 -20.22 -4.54 8.28
N ASP A 208 -19.18 -4.33 7.46
CA ASP A 208 -19.05 -4.92 6.12
C ASP A 208 -19.00 -6.45 6.14
N LEU A 209 -18.40 -7.03 7.19
CA LEU A 209 -18.41 -8.48 7.36
C LEU A 209 -19.71 -9.00 7.98
N THR A 210 -20.50 -8.19 8.67
CA THR A 210 -21.65 -8.69 9.44
C THR A 210 -22.97 -8.50 8.72
N TYR A 211 -23.19 -7.34 8.10
CA TYR A 211 -24.44 -7.03 7.41
C TYR A 211 -24.45 -7.60 5.99
N GLU A 212 -25.50 -8.33 5.62
CA GLU A 212 -25.59 -9.02 4.32
C GLU A 212 -25.46 -8.09 3.11
N ASP A 213 -26.10 -6.91 3.17
CA ASP A 213 -26.09 -5.97 2.04
C ASP A 213 -24.69 -5.38 1.83
N SER A 214 -24.04 -4.92 2.91
CA SER A 214 -22.64 -4.45 2.89
C SER A 214 -21.69 -5.55 2.46
N TYR A 215 -21.87 -6.77 2.97
CA TYR A 215 -21.02 -7.90 2.61
C TYR A 215 -21.12 -8.25 1.12
N ARG A 216 -22.32 -8.18 0.54
CA ARG A 216 -22.49 -8.37 -0.91
C ARG A 216 -21.77 -7.29 -1.71
N GLU A 217 -21.88 -6.02 -1.30
CA GLU A 217 -21.15 -4.91 -1.96
C GLU A 217 -19.64 -5.13 -1.90
N LEU A 218 -19.12 -5.55 -0.73
CA LEU A 218 -17.72 -5.88 -0.50
C LEU A 218 -17.21 -7.00 -1.45
N LEU A 219 -18.06 -7.95 -1.82
CA LEU A 219 -17.73 -9.02 -2.77
C LEU A 219 -17.78 -8.56 -4.24
N GLU A 220 -18.65 -7.61 -4.55
CA GLU A 220 -18.92 -7.13 -5.92
C GLU A 220 -17.97 -6.01 -6.35
N ASP A 221 -17.58 -5.11 -5.45
CA ASP A 221 -16.66 -4.00 -5.77
C ASP A 221 -15.23 -4.50 -5.94
N LYS A 222 -14.80 -4.66 -7.20
CA LYS A 222 -13.47 -5.15 -7.56
C LYS A 222 -12.36 -4.11 -7.40
N ALA A 223 -12.63 -2.87 -6.97
CA ALA A 223 -11.62 -1.85 -6.76
C ALA A 223 -11.33 -1.58 -5.27
N TRP A 224 -11.93 -2.34 -4.36
CA TRP A 224 -11.89 -2.07 -2.93
C TRP A 224 -10.47 -1.89 -2.37
N PHE A 225 -9.53 -2.78 -2.70
CA PHE A 225 -8.15 -2.66 -2.20
C PHE A 225 -7.48 -1.36 -2.65
N SER A 226 -7.83 -0.86 -3.84
CA SER A 226 -7.24 0.36 -4.37
C SER A 226 -7.77 1.63 -3.70
N GLN A 227 -9.01 1.60 -3.24
CA GLN A 227 -9.61 2.65 -2.43
C GLN A 227 -8.98 2.63 -1.03
N ASP A 228 -8.96 1.47 -0.39
CA ASP A 228 -8.43 1.26 0.96
C ASP A 228 -6.91 1.43 1.06
N MET A 229 -6.16 1.20 -0.02
CA MET A 229 -4.72 1.44 -0.06
C MET A 229 -4.34 2.85 0.39
N THR A 230 -5.21 3.83 0.10
CA THR A 230 -4.97 5.23 0.40
C THR A 230 -5.62 5.68 1.72
N ALA A 231 -6.47 4.84 2.31
CA ALA A 231 -7.09 5.11 3.60
C ALA A 231 -6.04 5.04 4.71
N VAL A 232 -5.75 6.19 5.34
CA VAL A 232 -4.79 6.29 6.45
C VAL A 232 -5.45 5.76 7.71
N ILE A 233 -4.88 4.70 8.29
CA ILE A 233 -5.44 4.05 9.48
C ILE A 233 -4.59 4.34 10.71
N PHE A 234 -3.31 3.98 10.69
CA PHE A 234 -2.43 3.96 11.87
C PHE A 234 -3.02 3.16 13.06
N GLY A 235 -3.64 2.02 12.75
CA GLY A 235 -4.25 1.13 13.74
C GLY A 235 -3.28 0.07 14.27
N ARG A 236 -3.32 -0.26 15.56
CA ARG A 236 -2.46 -1.31 16.13
C ARG A 236 -3.04 -2.70 15.88
N ILE A 237 -2.23 -3.63 15.40
CA ILE A 237 -2.67 -5.02 15.19
C ILE A 237 -2.86 -5.69 16.57
N GLY A 238 -4.09 -6.11 16.83
CA GLY A 238 -4.56 -6.68 18.08
C GLY A 238 -4.55 -8.21 18.10
N LYS A 239 -5.58 -8.79 18.73
CA LYS A 239 -5.68 -10.25 18.92
C LYS A 239 -6.24 -10.92 17.67
N ARG A 240 -5.87 -12.18 17.46
CA ARG A 240 -6.46 -13.03 16.42
C ARG A 240 -7.94 -13.27 16.71
N VAL A 241 -8.77 -13.03 15.71
CA VAL A 241 -10.21 -13.32 15.72
C VAL A 241 -10.41 -14.82 15.54
N LYS A 242 -11.26 -15.41 16.39
CA LYS A 242 -11.61 -16.84 16.35
C LYS A 242 -13.05 -17.10 15.90
N ASP A 243 -13.80 -16.05 15.63
CA ASP A 243 -15.16 -16.15 15.13
C ASP A 243 -15.12 -16.72 13.70
N GLU A 244 -15.56 -17.97 13.55
CA GLU A 244 -15.51 -18.69 12.27
C GLU A 244 -16.33 -17.99 11.18
N PHE A 245 -17.42 -17.32 11.55
CA PHE A 245 -18.27 -16.60 10.60
C PHE A 245 -17.52 -15.39 10.03
N LEU A 246 -16.91 -14.57 10.88
CA LEU A 246 -16.11 -13.41 10.45
C LEU A 246 -14.88 -13.83 9.65
N VAL A 247 -14.17 -14.86 10.11
CA VAL A 247 -12.98 -15.38 9.41
C VAL A 247 -13.34 -15.86 8.01
N LYS A 248 -14.40 -16.67 7.90
CA LYS A 248 -14.86 -17.18 6.60
C LYS A 248 -15.20 -16.04 5.64
N ARG A 249 -15.93 -15.03 6.11
CA ARG A 249 -16.32 -13.89 5.29
C ARG A 249 -15.15 -13.05 4.81
N ALA A 250 -14.18 -12.80 5.69
CA ALA A 250 -12.95 -12.10 5.32
C ALA A 250 -12.15 -12.88 4.28
N GLU A 251 -12.06 -14.21 4.39
CA GLU A 251 -11.40 -15.05 3.39
C GLU A 251 -12.11 -15.02 2.03
N GLU A 252 -13.45 -15.12 2.04
CA GLU A 252 -14.27 -15.02 0.83
C GLU A 252 -14.15 -13.63 0.17
N TYR A 253 -14.12 -12.56 0.97
CA TYR A 253 -13.82 -11.19 0.52
C TYR A 253 -12.48 -11.12 -0.20
N PHE A 254 -11.41 -11.57 0.46
CA PHE A 254 -10.08 -11.53 -0.14
C PHE A 254 -10.03 -12.27 -1.47
N LYS A 255 -10.56 -13.51 -1.52
CA LYS A 255 -10.66 -14.29 -2.76
C LYS A 255 -11.47 -13.59 -3.84
N ALA A 256 -12.55 -12.89 -3.47
CA ALA A 256 -13.35 -12.13 -4.42
C ALA A 256 -12.57 -10.95 -5.02
N GLN A 257 -11.65 -10.35 -4.27
CA GLN A 257 -10.85 -9.20 -4.71
C GLN A 257 -9.67 -9.60 -5.60
N VAL A 258 -8.90 -10.63 -5.21
CA VAL A 258 -7.66 -10.99 -5.91
C VAL A 258 -7.79 -12.22 -6.82
N GLY A 259 -8.87 -12.99 -6.68
CA GLY A 259 -9.06 -14.29 -7.33
C GLY A 259 -8.47 -15.45 -6.52
N GLU A 260 -8.32 -16.60 -7.16
CA GLU A 260 -7.55 -17.71 -6.58
C GLU A 260 -6.07 -17.32 -6.55
N VAL A 261 -5.52 -17.13 -5.35
CA VAL A 261 -4.06 -17.03 -5.18
C VAL A 261 -3.50 -18.41 -5.52
N SER A 262 -2.69 -18.50 -6.58
CA SER A 262 -2.02 -19.73 -6.99
C SER A 262 -0.92 -20.09 -6.00
N GLY A 263 -1.33 -20.58 -4.84
CA GLY A 263 -0.49 -21.12 -3.77
C GLY A 263 -0.48 -22.65 -3.75
N GLU A 264 -0.68 -23.31 -4.90
CA GLU A 264 -0.30 -24.71 -5.06
C GLU A 264 0.94 -24.78 -5.93
N SER A 265 2.07 -24.96 -5.26
CA SER A 265 3.23 -25.57 -5.90
C SER A 265 2.79 -26.95 -6.38
N ASP A 266 2.49 -26.99 -7.68
CA ASP A 266 2.30 -28.19 -8.46
C ASP A 266 3.49 -29.11 -8.18
N LYS A 267 3.31 -30.06 -7.26
CA LYS A 267 4.30 -31.10 -7.00
C LYS A 267 4.40 -31.89 -8.28
N GLY A 268 5.46 -31.57 -9.02
CA GLY A 268 5.77 -32.13 -10.32
C GLY A 268 5.41 -33.61 -10.43
N GLN A 269 4.41 -33.89 -11.23
CA GLN A 269 4.40 -35.13 -11.99
C GLN A 269 5.47 -35.00 -13.08
N THR A 270 6.67 -35.45 -12.74
CA THR A 270 7.65 -35.88 -13.74
C THR A 270 7.99 -37.34 -13.50
N ARG A 271 7.38 -38.16 -14.37
CA ARG A 271 7.68 -39.56 -14.77
C ARG A 271 7.38 -40.67 -13.78
#